data_AF-A0A354B016-F1
#
_entry.id   AF-A0A354B016-F1
#
_cell.length_a   1.000
_cell.length_b   1.000
_cell.length_c   1.000
_cell.angle_alpha   90.00
_cell.angle_beta   90.00
_cell.angle_gamma   90.00
#
_symmetry.space_group_name_H-M   'P 1'
#
loop_
_entity.id
_entity.type
_entity.pdbx_description
1 polymer ?
#
loop_
_entity_poly.entity_id
_entity_poly.type
_entity_poly.pdbx_seq_one_letter_code
_entity_poly.pdbx_strand_id
1 'polypeptide(L)'
;MNGSLLSLGSSYCLYRSSQNRSGLLRALSRHQKPVSNCGFTLVEVLVVVLILGVLSAVGIPGYFAQTRLANINAANSAVLAAAKACAAAQVINEDQTFNPGRGVTGDCDIVSGDRNFTSDPSLFTTLTTAARARVASSTGAVTLVTSAS
;
A
#
# COMPACT_ATOMS: atom_id res chain seq x y z
N MET A 1 -33.19 -24.01 -42.75
CA MET A 1 -33.00 -24.41 -41.35
C MET A 1 -32.28 -23.27 -40.65
N ASN A 2 -33.03 -22.56 -39.81
CA ASN A 2 -32.58 -21.43 -39.01
C ASN A 2 -31.63 -21.90 -37.91
N GLY A 3 -30.63 -21.08 -37.59
CA GLY A 3 -29.70 -21.32 -36.48
C GLY A 3 -29.08 -20.01 -36.00
N SER A 4 -29.92 -19.10 -35.52
CA SER A 4 -29.50 -17.83 -34.91
C SER A 4 -28.91 -18.10 -33.52
N LEU A 5 -27.59 -18.00 -33.41
CA LEU A 5 -26.87 -18.07 -32.14
C LEU A 5 -27.23 -16.86 -31.25
N LEU A 6 -27.96 -17.18 -30.18
CA LEU A 6 -27.88 -16.62 -28.82
C LEU A 6 -27.07 -15.31 -28.67
N SER A 7 -27.73 -14.18 -28.89
CA SER A 7 -27.29 -12.86 -28.39
C SER A 7 -27.81 -12.69 -26.96
N LEU A 8 -27.19 -13.41 -26.01
CA LEU A 8 -27.37 -13.20 -24.59
C LEU A 8 -26.26 -12.26 -24.10
N GLY A 9 -26.64 -11.11 -23.53
CA GLY A 9 -25.76 -10.38 -22.62
C GLY A 9 -25.30 -8.97 -23.02
N SER A 10 -26.02 -8.21 -23.84
CA SER A 10 -25.70 -6.79 -24.12
C SER A 10 -26.71 -5.83 -23.47
N SER A 11 -26.78 -5.86 -22.13
CA SER A 11 -27.57 -4.90 -21.34
C SER A 11 -26.72 -3.90 -20.55
N TYR A 12 -25.40 -3.87 -20.79
CA TYR A 12 -24.56 -2.77 -20.29
C TYR A 12 -24.89 -1.51 -21.11
N CYS A 13 -25.58 -0.56 -20.47
CA CYS A 13 -26.08 0.69 -21.05
C CYS A 13 -24.95 1.37 -21.87
N LEU A 14 -25.02 1.28 -23.20
CA LEU A 14 -23.99 1.80 -24.10
C LEU A 14 -23.76 3.28 -23.82
N TYR A 15 -22.53 3.62 -23.44
CA TYR A 15 -22.00 4.98 -23.34
C TYR A 15 -22.21 5.71 -24.67
N ARG A 16 -23.23 6.58 -24.72
CA ARG A 16 -23.56 7.32 -25.93
C ARG A 16 -22.75 8.62 -25.99
N SER A 17 -21.60 8.55 -26.65
CA SER A 17 -20.88 9.72 -27.13
C SER A 17 -21.77 10.53 -28.09
N SER A 18 -21.92 11.81 -27.78
CA SER A 18 -22.64 12.80 -28.58
C SER A 18 -21.75 13.27 -29.74
N GLN A 19 -22.18 13.08 -30.99
CA GLN A 19 -21.65 13.85 -32.10
C GLN A 19 -22.75 14.39 -33.02
N ASN A 20 -22.59 15.69 -33.31
CA ASN A 20 -23.43 16.61 -34.04
C ASN A 20 -24.03 16.06 -35.33
N ARG A 21 -25.34 16.27 -35.51
CA ARG A 21 -25.94 16.46 -36.83
C ARG A 21 -26.91 17.64 -36.80
N SER A 22 -26.40 18.75 -37.32
CA SER A 22 -27.13 19.91 -37.83
C SER A 22 -28.25 19.47 -38.77
N GLY A 23 -29.44 20.06 -38.63
CA GLY A 23 -30.54 19.80 -39.54
C GLY A 23 -31.88 20.22 -38.96
N LEU A 24 -32.35 21.38 -39.42
CA LEU A 24 -33.62 22.08 -39.20
C LEU A 24 -34.91 21.23 -39.40
N LEU A 25 -34.80 19.91 -39.62
CA LEU A 25 -35.88 18.96 -39.92
C LEU A 25 -36.34 18.11 -38.72
N ARG A 26 -36.09 18.55 -37.48
CA ARG A 26 -36.50 17.82 -36.26
C ARG A 26 -37.65 18.46 -35.47
N ALA A 27 -38.11 19.65 -35.84
CA ALA A 27 -39.17 20.35 -35.11
C ALA A 27 -40.58 19.74 -35.30
N LEU A 28 -40.79 18.84 -36.27
CA LEU A 28 -42.11 18.29 -36.61
C LEU A 28 -42.30 16.79 -36.31
N SER A 29 -41.29 16.09 -35.79
CA SER A 29 -41.45 14.70 -35.34
C SER A 29 -41.07 14.58 -33.88
N ARG A 30 -41.91 15.18 -33.02
CA ARG A 30 -41.93 14.89 -31.58
C ARG A 30 -42.51 13.50 -31.37
N HIS A 31 -41.69 12.49 -31.62
CA HIS A 31 -41.77 11.22 -30.93
C HIS A 31 -40.55 11.18 -30.00
N GLN A 32 -40.67 11.90 -28.87
CA GLN A 32 -39.69 11.79 -27.81
C GLN A 32 -39.77 10.37 -27.25
N LYS A 33 -38.92 9.48 -27.76
CA LYS A 33 -38.68 8.19 -27.10
C LYS A 33 -38.25 8.49 -25.67
N PRO A 34 -38.92 7.93 -24.64
CA PRO A 34 -38.52 8.15 -23.27
C PRO A 34 -37.07 7.72 -23.12
N VAL A 35 -36.26 8.58 -22.51
CA VAL A 35 -34.96 8.18 -21.98
C VAL A 35 -35.23 7.02 -21.03
N SER A 36 -34.85 5.82 -21.45
CA SER A 36 -34.87 4.64 -20.61
C SER A 36 -34.00 4.94 -19.40
N ASN A 37 -34.63 5.08 -18.24
CA ASN A 37 -33.94 5.22 -16.96
C ASN A 37 -33.14 3.93 -16.72
N CYS A 38 -31.88 3.90 -17.18
CA CYS A 38 -30.90 2.89 -16.80
C CYS A 38 -30.58 3.12 -15.31
N GLY A 39 -31.37 2.54 -14.42
CA GLY A 39 -31.13 2.54 -12.98
C GLY A 39 -30.64 1.17 -12.53
N PHE A 40 -29.68 1.15 -11.60
CA PHE A 40 -29.35 -0.04 -10.82
C PHE A 40 -30.56 -0.36 -9.94
N THR A 41 -31.00 -1.62 -9.90
CA THR A 41 -32.11 -1.98 -9.01
C THR A 41 -31.63 -2.00 -7.55
N LEU A 42 -32.47 -1.59 -6.59
CA LEU A 42 -32.10 -1.59 -5.17
C LEU A 42 -31.70 -3.00 -4.71
N VAL A 43 -32.40 -4.03 -5.20
CA VAL A 43 -32.09 -5.44 -4.92
C VAL A 43 -30.72 -5.86 -5.46
N GLU A 44 -30.30 -5.31 -6.59
CA GLU A 44 -29.02 -5.61 -7.23
C GLU A 44 -27.85 -4.99 -6.47
N VAL A 45 -28.03 -3.78 -5.92
CA VAL A 45 -27.03 -3.24 -4.97
C VAL A 45 -27.05 -4.03 -3.66
N LEU A 46 -28.23 -4.41 -3.16
CA LEU A 46 -28.39 -5.10 -1.88
C LEU A 46 -27.68 -6.46 -1.85
N VAL A 47 -27.85 -7.28 -2.89
CA VAL A 47 -27.18 -8.60 -2.95
C VAL A 47 -25.67 -8.47 -3.14
N VAL A 48 -25.20 -7.44 -3.86
CA VAL A 48 -23.76 -7.20 -4.04
C VAL A 48 -23.11 -6.80 -2.73
N VAL A 49 -23.69 -5.85 -1.98
CA VAL A 49 -23.13 -5.47 -0.67
C VAL A 49 -23.26 -6.58 0.37
N LEU A 50 -24.27 -7.44 0.27
CA LEU A 50 -24.39 -8.65 1.10
C LEU A 50 -23.21 -9.61 0.87
N ILE A 51 -22.92 -9.94 -0.39
CA ILE A 51 -21.82 -10.85 -0.73
C ILE A 51 -20.47 -10.20 -0.40
N LEU A 52 -20.28 -8.92 -0.74
CA LEU A 52 -19.06 -8.17 -0.38
C LEU A 52 -18.87 -8.09 1.15
N GLY A 53 -19.96 -8.00 1.92
CA GLY A 53 -19.93 -8.05 3.38
C GLY A 53 -19.31 -9.33 3.90
N VAL A 54 -19.77 -10.49 3.44
CA VAL A 54 -19.23 -11.81 3.85
C VAL A 54 -17.77 -11.97 3.39
N LEU A 55 -17.46 -11.61 2.14
CA LEU A 55 -16.09 -11.68 1.63
C LEU A 55 -15.13 -10.78 2.42
N SER A 56 -15.57 -9.58 2.79
CA SER A 56 -14.75 -8.63 3.55
C SER A 56 -14.44 -9.11 4.97
N ALA A 57 -15.40 -9.77 5.63
CA ALA A 57 -15.25 -10.28 6.99
C ALA A 57 -14.14 -11.35 7.09
N VAL A 58 -13.98 -12.18 6.07
CA VAL A 58 -12.95 -13.23 6.02
C VAL A 58 -11.65 -12.74 5.38
N GLY A 59 -11.72 -11.85 4.39
CA GLY A 59 -10.56 -11.42 3.61
C GLY A 59 -9.73 -10.30 4.22
N ILE A 60 -10.35 -9.33 4.89
CA ILE A 60 -9.66 -8.14 5.42
C ILE A 60 -8.69 -8.41 6.59
N PRO A 61 -8.97 -9.27 7.59
CA PRO A 61 -8.10 -9.37 8.78
C PRO A 61 -6.67 -9.79 8.45
N GLY A 62 -6.46 -10.62 7.41
CA GLY A 62 -5.13 -11.03 6.98
C GLY A 62 -4.29 -9.91 6.35
N TYR A 63 -4.94 -8.90 5.76
CA TYR A 63 -4.25 -7.78 5.10
C TYR A 63 -3.63 -6.81 6.11
N PHE A 64 -4.34 -6.50 7.20
CA PHE A 64 -3.83 -5.62 8.25
C PHE A 64 -2.64 -6.22 9.01
N ALA A 65 -2.62 -7.54 9.22
CA ALA A 65 -1.47 -8.21 9.82
C ALA A 65 -0.23 -8.16 8.92
N GLN A 66 -0.39 -8.41 7.61
CA GLN A 66 0.73 -8.40 6.65
C GLN A 66 1.35 -7.02 6.47
N THR A 67 0.53 -5.98 6.34
CA THR A 67 1.01 -4.59 6.24
C THR A 67 1.78 -4.17 7.49
N ARG A 68 1.29 -4.56 8.68
CA ARG A 68 2.00 -4.33 9.94
C ARG A 68 3.37 -5.03 9.98
N LEU A 69 3.42 -6.30 9.60
CA LEU A 69 4.68 -7.06 9.54
C LEU A 69 5.66 -6.47 8.51
N ALA A 70 5.16 -6.06 7.35
CA ALA A 70 5.98 -5.42 6.32
C ALA A 70 6.63 -4.12 6.83
N ASN A 71 5.89 -3.31 7.58
CA ASN A 71 6.42 -2.07 8.15
C ASN A 71 7.43 -2.32 9.28
N ILE A 72 7.21 -3.33 10.13
CA ILE A 72 8.19 -3.76 11.14
C ILE A 72 9.47 -4.26 10.45
N ASN A 73 9.34 -5.08 9.41
CA ASN A 73 10.49 -5.60 8.67
C ASN A 73 11.25 -4.50 7.94
N ALA A 74 10.56 -3.48 7.41
CA ALA A 74 11.18 -2.33 6.76
C ALA A 74 11.96 -1.46 7.76
N ALA A 75 11.41 -1.23 8.96
CA ALA A 75 12.14 -0.53 10.02
C ALA A 75 13.36 -1.34 10.48
N ASN A 76 13.19 -2.64 10.71
CA ASN A 76 14.28 -3.53 11.10
C ASN A 76 15.41 -3.55 10.06
N SER A 77 15.07 -3.65 8.77
CA SER A 77 16.06 -3.71 7.69
C SER A 77 16.83 -2.40 7.55
N ALA A 78 16.16 -1.24 7.71
CA ALA A 78 16.80 0.06 7.67
C ALA A 78 17.80 0.24 8.81
N VAL A 79 17.40 -0.07 10.05
CA VAL A 79 18.26 0.04 11.23
C VAL A 79 19.41 -0.99 11.18
N LEU A 80 19.15 -2.19 10.64
CA LEU A 80 20.18 -3.20 10.37
C LEU A 80 21.21 -2.74 9.36
N ALA A 81 20.77 -2.14 8.26
CA ALA A 81 21.67 -1.66 7.22
C ALA A 81 22.63 -0.61 7.80
N ALA A 82 22.09 0.29 8.63
CA ALA A 82 22.88 1.27 9.35
C ALA A 82 23.90 0.65 10.32
N ALA A 83 23.44 -0.29 11.15
CA ALA A 83 24.32 -0.97 12.10
C ALA A 83 25.41 -1.80 11.40
N LYS A 84 25.09 -2.47 10.28
CA LYS A 84 26.07 -3.23 9.49
C LYS A 84 27.12 -2.33 8.85
N ALA A 85 26.71 -1.20 8.29
CA ALA A 85 27.65 -0.23 7.73
C ALA A 85 28.62 0.28 8.81
N CYS A 86 28.10 0.57 10.01
CA CYS A 86 28.92 0.98 11.13
C CYS A 86 29.87 -0.12 11.63
N ALA A 87 29.38 -1.35 11.76
CA ALA A 87 30.23 -2.49 12.13
C ALA A 87 31.35 -2.73 11.11
N ALA A 88 31.09 -2.51 9.82
CA ALA A 88 32.12 -2.60 8.78
C ALA A 88 33.18 -1.47 8.93
N ALA A 89 32.75 -0.24 9.19
CA ALA A 89 33.65 0.90 9.43
C ALA A 89 34.55 0.67 10.67
N GLN A 90 34.00 0.07 11.72
CA GLN A 90 34.74 -0.29 12.93
C GLN A 90 35.87 -1.30 12.66
N VAL A 91 35.67 -2.27 11.77
CA VAL A 91 36.73 -3.25 11.42
C VAL A 91 37.90 -2.59 10.69
N ILE A 92 37.64 -1.55 9.89
CA ILE A 92 38.67 -0.84 9.12
C ILE A 92 39.27 0.38 9.85
N ASN A 93 38.79 0.71 11.06
CA ASN A 93 39.22 1.85 11.87
C ASN A 93 39.12 3.21 11.16
N GLU A 94 38.12 3.38 10.28
CA GLU A 94 37.86 4.67 9.64
C GLU A 94 36.59 5.28 10.19
N ASP A 95 36.72 6.42 10.86
CA ASP A 95 35.56 7.21 11.30
C ASP A 95 34.84 7.78 10.08
N GLN A 96 33.64 7.27 9.81
CA GLN A 96 32.83 7.68 8.68
C GLN A 96 31.69 8.54 9.20
N THR A 97 31.52 9.74 8.62
CA THR A 97 30.28 10.51 8.80
C THR A 97 29.13 9.71 8.21
N PHE A 98 28.49 8.90 9.05
CA PHE A 98 27.49 7.94 8.63
C PHE A 98 26.12 8.61 8.57
N ASN A 99 25.55 8.71 7.37
CA ASN A 99 24.16 9.12 7.20
C ASN A 99 23.29 7.85 7.16
N PRO A 100 22.50 7.55 8.22
CA PRO A 100 21.66 6.35 8.30
C PRO A 100 20.55 6.26 7.24
N GLY A 101 20.40 7.27 6.38
CA GLY A 101 19.32 7.34 5.40
C GLY A 101 18.01 7.80 6.04
N ARG A 102 16.93 7.82 5.25
CA ARG A 102 15.62 8.29 5.74
C ARG A 102 15.06 7.33 6.80
N GLY A 103 14.59 7.90 7.91
CA GLY A 103 13.82 7.17 8.93
C GLY A 103 14.64 6.33 9.89
N VAL A 104 15.96 6.56 9.97
CA VAL A 104 16.82 5.99 11.00
C VAL A 104 17.67 7.12 11.56
N THR A 105 17.89 7.12 12.88
CA THR A 105 18.73 8.07 13.60
C THR A 105 19.75 7.30 14.41
N GLY A 106 21.01 7.72 14.33
CA GLY A 106 22.13 7.09 15.02
C GLY A 106 23.43 7.63 14.45
N ASP A 107 24.51 7.45 15.20
CA ASP A 107 25.84 7.89 14.82
C ASP A 107 26.82 6.72 14.87
N CYS A 108 27.80 6.75 13.99
CA CYS A 108 28.89 5.79 13.89
C CYS A 108 30.25 6.47 14.14
N ASP A 109 30.37 7.17 15.25
CA ASP A 109 31.69 7.50 15.77
C ASP A 109 32.41 6.19 16.16
N ILE A 110 33.74 6.11 16.11
CA ILE A 110 34.51 4.89 16.43
C ILE A 110 35.32 5.06 17.72
N VAL A 111 35.32 6.28 18.28
CA VAL A 111 36.31 6.69 19.28
C VAL A 111 36.04 6.15 20.69
N SER A 112 34.82 5.71 21.05
CA SER A 112 34.54 4.74 22.14
C SER A 112 33.03 4.53 22.37
N GLY A 113 32.62 3.31 22.75
CA GLY A 113 31.28 3.00 23.24
C GLY A 113 30.36 2.30 22.22
N ASP A 114 29.32 1.65 22.71
CA ASP A 114 28.34 0.97 21.85
C ASP A 114 27.54 1.94 20.98
N ARG A 115 27.27 1.56 19.74
CA ARG A 115 26.58 2.41 18.76
C ARG A 115 25.14 2.00 18.63
N ASN A 116 24.22 2.94 18.79
CA ASN A 116 22.79 2.68 18.77
C ASN A 116 22.15 3.37 17.57
N PHE A 117 21.43 2.59 16.77
CA PHE A 117 20.60 3.05 15.66
C PHE A 117 19.14 2.84 16.04
N THR A 118 18.30 3.82 15.74
CA THR A 118 16.87 3.82 16.09
C THR A 118 16.06 4.23 14.89
N SER A 119 15.03 3.48 14.50
CA SER A 119 14.09 3.91 13.45
C SER A 119 13.17 5.02 13.95
N ASP A 120 12.81 5.96 13.09
CA ASP A 120 11.77 6.93 13.38
C ASP A 120 10.38 6.30 13.21
N PRO A 121 9.58 6.11 14.28
CA PRO A 121 8.27 5.49 14.18
C PRO A 121 7.26 6.33 13.38
N SER A 122 7.48 7.64 13.21
CA SER A 122 6.57 8.51 12.44
C SER A 122 6.63 8.26 10.93
N LEU A 123 7.74 7.71 10.44
CA LEU A 123 7.93 7.36 9.04
C LEU A 123 7.47 5.92 8.72
N PHE A 124 7.19 5.14 9.77
CA PHE A 124 6.60 3.81 9.67
C PHE A 124 5.27 3.81 10.43
N THR A 125 4.20 4.27 9.77
CA THR A 125 2.83 4.55 10.29
C THR A 125 2.15 3.46 11.14
N THR A 126 2.76 2.29 11.32
CA THR A 126 2.24 1.16 12.11
C THR A 126 3.17 0.76 13.27
N LEU A 127 4.30 1.44 13.46
CA LEU A 127 5.18 1.25 14.61
C LEU A 127 4.72 2.15 15.77
N THR A 128 4.22 1.52 16.83
CA THR A 128 4.04 2.19 18.14
C THR A 128 5.33 2.28 18.95
N THR A 129 6.40 1.60 18.52
CA THR A 129 7.72 1.65 19.16
C THR A 129 8.82 1.49 18.11
N ALA A 130 9.90 2.24 18.27
CA ALA A 130 11.03 2.22 17.35
C ALA A 130 11.80 0.90 17.37
N ALA A 131 12.16 0.38 16.20
CA ALA A 131 13.17 -0.66 16.04
C ALA A 131 14.55 -0.08 16.41
N ARG A 132 15.35 -0.85 17.14
CA ARG A 132 16.69 -0.45 17.56
C ARG A 132 17.73 -1.48 17.18
N ALA A 133 18.91 -1.04 16.78
CA ALA A 133 20.08 -1.89 16.63
C ALA A 133 21.23 -1.33 17.44
N ARG A 134 22.03 -2.22 18.03
CA ARG A 134 23.24 -1.89 18.76
C ARG A 134 24.44 -2.57 18.10
N VAL A 135 25.52 -1.83 17.90
CA VAL A 135 26.84 -2.36 17.51
C VAL A 135 27.76 -2.30 18.71
N ALA A 136 28.32 -3.44 19.10
CA ALA A 136 29.25 -3.52 20.23
C ALA A 136 30.65 -3.03 19.85
N SER A 137 31.17 -2.04 20.60
CA SER A 137 32.50 -1.46 20.33
C SER A 137 33.68 -2.41 20.52
N SER A 138 33.53 -3.45 21.34
CA SER A 138 34.60 -4.43 21.61
C SER A 138 34.67 -5.59 20.61
N THR A 139 33.57 -5.87 19.90
CA THR A 139 33.40 -7.11 19.11
C THR A 139 32.78 -6.89 17.72
N GLY A 140 32.28 -5.70 17.41
CA GLY A 140 31.54 -5.41 16.18
C GLY A 140 30.20 -6.16 16.08
N ALA A 141 29.75 -6.79 17.16
CA ALA A 141 28.53 -7.59 17.17
C ALA A 141 27.30 -6.68 17.01
N VAL A 142 26.42 -7.02 16.06
CA VAL A 142 25.17 -6.29 15.81
C VAL A 142 24.01 -7.00 16.49
N THR A 143 23.35 -6.33 17.43
CA THR A 143 22.17 -6.81 18.13
C THR A 143 20.94 -6.01 17.70
N LEU A 144 19.83 -6.69 17.41
CA LEU A 144 18.56 -6.03 17.09
C LEU A 144 17.58 -6.19 18.25
N VAL A 145 16.93 -5.10 18.59
CA VAL A 145 15.83 -5.07 19.54
C VAL A 145 14.66 -4.38 18.87
N THR A 146 13.64 -5.18 18.57
CA THR A 146 12.36 -4.68 18.08
C THR A 146 11.29 -5.20 19.00
N SER A 147 10.62 -4.29 19.69
CA SER A 147 9.41 -4.60 20.43
C SER A 147 8.30 -4.85 19.41
N ALA A 148 7.82 -6.10 19.35
CA ALA A 148 6.56 -6.40 18.71
C ALA A 148 5.45 -5.72 19.52
N SER A 149 4.68 -4.84 18.88
CA SER A 149 3.43 -4.31 19.45
C SER A 149 2.23 -5.25 19.33
#